data_AF-A0A8T7F5B7-F1
#
_entry.id   AF-A0A8T7F5B7-F1
#
_cell.length_a   1.000
_cell.length_b   1.000
_cell.length_c   1.000
_cell.angle_alpha   90.00
_cell.angle_beta   90.00
_cell.angle_gamma   90.00
#
_symmetry.space_group_name_H-M   'P 1'
#
loop_
_entity.id
_entity.type
_entity.pdbx_description
1 polymer ?
#
loop_
_entity_poly.entity_id
_entity_poly.type
_entity_poly.pdbx_seq_one_letter_code
_entity_poly.pdbx_strand_id
1 'polypeptide(L)'
;MTTHTTEDIEKVRQGIMRYRELLDIMRFRLEEAEKAYEGLFTKYVPDERDGMEIKKLQWLIAERIINQPIDLTRAVMQIRFDARDLEKAFEELYDNLIPD
;
A
#
# COMPACT_ATOMS: atom_id res chain seq x y z
N MET A 1 22.50 33.74 -7.11
CA MET A 1 21.86 32.65 -7.88
C MET A 1 22.92 31.60 -8.09
N THR A 2 22.73 30.41 -7.55
CA THR A 2 23.61 29.27 -7.81
C THR A 2 23.30 28.79 -9.23
N THR A 3 24.30 28.76 -10.11
CA THR A 3 24.13 28.29 -11.49
C THR A 3 24.13 26.76 -11.46
N HIS A 4 22.97 26.14 -11.71
CA HIS A 4 22.86 24.68 -11.82
C HIS A 4 23.35 24.19 -13.19
N THR A 5 24.03 23.05 -13.21
CA THR A 5 24.43 22.42 -14.48
C THR A 5 23.24 21.73 -15.13
N THR A 6 23.31 21.48 -16.44
CA THR A 6 22.31 20.67 -17.14
C THR A 6 22.20 19.26 -16.54
N GLU A 7 23.31 18.72 -16.03
CA GLU A 7 23.35 17.42 -15.35
C GLU A 7 22.58 17.46 -14.01
N ASP A 8 22.73 18.52 -13.22
CA ASP A 8 21.96 18.68 -11.97
C ASP A 8 20.45 18.75 -12.24
N ILE A 9 20.07 19.49 -13.28
CA ILE A 9 18.67 19.64 -13.70
C ILE A 9 18.11 18.29 -14.17
N GLU A 10 18.87 17.54 -14.97
CA GLU A 10 18.45 16.24 -15.48
C GLU A 10 18.33 15.20 -14.35
N LYS A 11 19.25 15.22 -13.38
CA LYS A 11 19.19 14.37 -12.19
C LYS A 11 17.91 14.60 -11.39
N VAL A 12 17.55 15.86 -11.13
CA VAL A 12 16.30 16.21 -10.43
C VAL A 12 15.08 15.82 -11.27
N ARG A 13 15.11 16.02 -12.60
CA ARG A 13 14.02 15.61 -13.50
C ARG A 13 13.76 14.10 -13.43
N GLN A 14 14.82 13.29 -13.44
CA GLN A 14 14.73 11.83 -13.29
C GLN A 14 14.19 11.44 -11.91
N GLY A 15 14.61 12.14 -10.86
CA GLY A 15 14.05 11.96 -9.52
C GLY A 15 12.55 12.25 -9.45
N ILE A 16 12.07 13.31 -10.11
CA ILE A 16 10.62 13.63 -10.22
C ILE A 16 9.87 12.52 -10.95
N MET A 17 10.42 12.01 -12.07
CA MET A 17 9.83 10.90 -12.80
C MET A 17 9.75 9.65 -11.93
N ARG A 18 10.84 9.31 -11.24
CA ARG A 18 10.90 8.14 -10.35
C ARG A 18 9.92 8.28 -9.18
N TYR A 19 9.82 9.47 -8.59
CA TYR A 19 8.84 9.73 -7.54
C TYR A 19 7.42 9.44 -8.02
N ARG A 20 7.08 9.89 -9.24
CA ARG A 20 5.76 9.62 -9.81
C ARG A 20 5.49 8.13 -10.02
N GLU A 21 6.47 7.40 -10.54
CA GLU A 21 6.37 5.94 -10.71
C GLU A 21 6.10 5.23 -9.38
N LEU A 22 6.83 5.60 -8.32
CA LEU A 22 6.64 5.01 -6.99
C LEU A 22 5.24 5.31 -6.42
N LEU A 23 4.70 6.51 -6.65
CA LEU A 23 3.33 6.84 -6.26
C LEU A 23 2.28 6.01 -7.01
N ASP A 24 2.47 5.79 -8.31
CA ASP A 24 1.56 4.96 -9.09
C ASP A 24 1.63 3.48 -8.65
N ILE A 25 2.82 2.97 -8.30
CA ILE A 25 2.99 1.63 -7.70
C ILE A 25 2.28 1.57 -6.34
N MET A 26 2.50 2.56 -5.47
CA MET A 26 1.86 2.60 -4.14
C MET A 26 0.34 2.58 -4.24
N ARG A 27 -0.24 3.34 -5.16
CA ARG A 27 -1.69 3.33 -5.41
C ARG A 27 -2.17 1.95 -5.82
N PHE A 28 -1.50 1.32 -6.79
CA PHE A 28 -1.85 -0.02 -7.24
C PHE A 28 -1.78 -1.06 -6.10
N ARG A 29 -0.73 -1.02 -5.27
CA ARG A 29 -0.60 -1.93 -4.11
C ARG A 29 -1.67 -1.71 -3.07
N LEU A 30 -2.05 -0.45 -2.83
CA LEU A 30 -3.15 -0.11 -1.93
C LEU A 30 -4.48 -0.68 -2.44
N GLU A 31 -4.79 -0.50 -3.73
CA GLU A 31 -6.00 -1.05 -4.35
C GLU A 31 -6.09 -2.58 -4.21
N GLU A 32 -4.97 -3.30 -4.39
CA GLU A 32 -4.92 -4.75 -4.19
C GLU A 32 -5.12 -5.15 -2.72
N ALA A 33 -4.57 -4.39 -1.77
CA ALA A 33 -4.78 -4.63 -0.35
C ALA A 33 -6.23 -4.34 0.08
N GLU A 34 -6.87 -3.31 -0.47
CA GLU A 34 -8.28 -3.01 -0.26
C GLU A 34 -9.17 -4.14 -0.80
N LYS A 35 -8.85 -4.72 -1.97
CA LYS A 35 -9.55 -5.92 -2.47
C LYS A 35 -9.41 -7.10 -1.53
N ALA A 36 -8.22 -7.33 -0.97
CA ALA A 36 -8.01 -8.41 0.00
C ALA A 36 -8.82 -8.19 1.29
N TYR A 37 -8.90 -6.94 1.76
CA TYR A 37 -9.76 -6.54 2.87
C TYR A 37 -11.24 -6.80 2.57
N GLU A 38 -11.74 -6.33 1.43
CA GLU A 38 -13.13 -6.55 0.99
C GLU A 38 -13.44 -8.03 0.77
N GLY A 39 -12.44 -8.82 0.39
CA GLY A 39 -12.53 -10.28 0.28
C GLY A 39 -12.95 -10.96 1.59
N LEU A 40 -12.59 -10.40 2.76
CA LEU A 40 -13.01 -10.91 4.06
C LEU A 40 -14.53 -10.82 4.21
N PHE A 41 -15.12 -9.68 3.84
CA PHE A 41 -16.56 -9.47 3.95
C PHE A 41 -17.32 -10.34 2.95
N THR A 42 -16.83 -10.44 1.70
CA THR A 42 -17.42 -11.34 0.69
C THR A 42 -17.41 -12.79 1.15
N LYS A 43 -16.33 -13.24 1.79
CA LYS A 43 -16.17 -14.63 2.21
C LYS A 43 -16.99 -14.95 3.46
N TYR A 44 -16.96 -14.07 4.45
CA TYR A 44 -17.46 -14.39 5.77
C TYR A 44 -18.83 -13.81 6.06
N VAL A 45 -19.30 -12.77 5.37
CA VAL A 45 -20.60 -12.16 5.63
C VAL A 45 -21.31 -11.78 4.31
N PRO A 46 -21.44 -12.71 3.34
CA PRO A 46 -21.93 -12.39 1.98
C PRO A 46 -23.35 -11.82 1.98
N ASP A 47 -24.22 -12.33 2.85
CA ASP A 47 -25.65 -12.00 2.89
C ASP A 47 -26.01 -10.89 3.90
N GLU A 48 -25.04 -10.46 4.71
CA GLU A 48 -25.25 -9.53 5.84
C GLU A 48 -24.79 -8.10 5.51
N ARG A 49 -24.32 -7.84 4.28
CA ARG A 49 -23.70 -6.56 3.90
C ARG A 49 -24.68 -5.38 3.81
N ASP A 50 -25.93 -5.61 3.46
CA ASP A 50 -26.87 -4.53 3.16
C ASP A 50 -27.42 -3.87 4.42
N GLY A 51 -27.12 -2.58 4.59
CA GLY A 51 -27.66 -1.74 5.65
C GLY A 51 -27.04 -1.94 7.04
N MET A 52 -26.03 -2.81 7.18
CA MET A 52 -25.33 -3.02 8.45
C MET A 52 -24.12 -2.08 8.58
N GLU A 53 -23.94 -1.53 9.78
CA GLU A 53 -22.75 -0.73 10.09
C GLU A 53 -21.48 -1.58 9.97
N ILE A 54 -20.43 -1.00 9.37
CA ILE A 54 -19.12 -1.65 9.16
C ILE A 54 -18.60 -2.31 10.44
N LYS A 55 -18.73 -1.65 11.59
CA LYS A 55 -18.29 -2.19 12.89
C LYS A 55 -18.95 -3.54 13.22
N LYS A 56 -20.25 -3.68 12.93
CA LYS A 56 -21.00 -4.91 13.19
C LYS A 56 -20.54 -6.03 12.25
N LEU A 57 -20.31 -5.72 10.98
CA LEU A 57 -19.74 -6.66 10.01
C LEU A 57 -18.35 -7.13 10.44
N GLN A 58 -17.48 -6.22 10.88
CA GLN A 58 -16.15 -6.57 11.40
C GLN A 58 -16.24 -7.49 12.62
N TRP A 59 -17.18 -7.25 13.53
CA TRP A 59 -17.42 -8.16 14.66
C TRP A 59 -17.83 -9.56 14.23
N LEU A 60 -18.79 -9.67 13.29
CA LEU A 60 -19.23 -10.97 12.76
C LEU A 60 -18.09 -11.73 12.08
N ILE A 61 -17.25 -11.05 11.31
CA ILE A 61 -16.04 -11.65 10.73
C ILE A 61 -15.10 -12.12 11.83
N ALA A 62 -14.86 -11.28 12.85
CA ALA A 62 -13.98 -11.62 13.96
C ALA A 62 -14.45 -12.88 14.69
N GLU A 63 -15.74 -13.00 15.00
CA GLU A 63 -16.32 -14.21 15.60
C GLU A 63 -16.06 -15.46 14.74
N ARG A 64 -16.16 -15.34 13.42
CA ARG A 64 -15.97 -16.46 12.48
C ARG A 64 -14.50 -16.90 12.36
N ILE A 65 -13.54 -15.98 12.51
CA ILE A 65 -12.12 -16.25 12.25
C ILE A 65 -11.22 -16.27 13.49
N ILE A 66 -11.74 -15.95 14.69
CA ILE A 66 -10.93 -15.76 15.90
C ILE A 66 -9.97 -16.92 16.22
N ASN A 67 -10.42 -18.17 15.99
CA ASN A 67 -9.61 -19.35 16.27
C ASN A 67 -8.58 -19.63 15.16
N GLN A 68 -8.79 -19.10 13.94
CA GLN A 68 -7.94 -19.33 12.77
C GLN A 68 -7.97 -18.10 11.84
N PRO A 69 -7.26 -17.00 12.17
CA PRO A 69 -7.32 -15.74 11.43
C PRO A 69 -6.44 -15.76 10.17
N ILE A 70 -6.39 -16.91 9.46
CA ILE A 70 -5.45 -17.15 8.35
C ILE A 70 -5.68 -16.16 7.22
N ASP A 71 -6.94 -15.87 6.86
CA ASP A 71 -7.23 -14.97 5.75
C ASP A 71 -6.94 -13.51 6.09
N LEU A 72 -7.20 -13.09 7.34
CA LEU A 72 -6.75 -11.78 7.82
C LEU A 72 -5.22 -11.70 7.84
N THR A 73 -4.54 -12.75 8.29
CA THR A 73 -3.08 -12.83 8.32
C THR A 73 -2.50 -12.72 6.91
N ARG A 74 -3.10 -13.41 5.92
CA ARG A 74 -2.68 -13.32 4.52
C ARG A 74 -2.86 -11.92 3.96
N ALA A 75 -4.01 -11.29 4.18
CA ALA A 75 -4.28 -9.93 3.73
C ALA A 75 -3.26 -8.94 4.31
N VAL A 76 -2.97 -9.05 5.62
CA VAL A 76 -1.96 -8.21 6.30
C VAL A 76 -0.54 -8.50 5.80
N MET A 77 -0.19 -9.77 5.56
CA MET A 77 1.13 -10.14 5.05
C MET A 77 1.40 -9.54 3.67
N GLN A 78 0.40 -9.57 2.78
CA GLN A 78 0.54 -9.03 1.43
C GLN A 78 0.96 -7.55 1.45
N ILE A 79 0.19 -6.70 2.14
CA ILE A 79 0.51 -5.27 2.22
C ILE A 79 1.81 -5.00 2.98
N ARG A 80 2.15 -5.83 3.98
CA ARG A 80 3.41 -5.68 4.73
C ARG A 80 4.63 -5.89 3.84
N PHE A 81 4.62 -6.88 2.94
CA PHE A 81 5.72 -7.08 2.00
C PHE A 81 5.77 -5.96 0.96
N ASP A 82 4.64 -5.63 0.36
CA ASP A 82 4.55 -4.56 -0.63
C ASP A 82 5.00 -3.20 -0.07
N ALA A 83 4.69 -2.90 1.19
CA ALA A 83 5.11 -1.68 1.86
C ALA A 83 6.62 -1.61 2.09
N ARG A 84 7.26 -2.73 2.46
CA ARG A 84 8.72 -2.77 2.68
C ARG A 84 9.52 -2.52 1.40
N ASP A 85 9.06 -3.09 0.29
CA ASP A 85 9.71 -2.90 -1.01
C ASP A 85 9.58 -1.43 -1.48
N LEU A 86 8.42 -0.82 -1.24
CA LEU A 86 8.19 0.60 -1.53
C LEU A 86 9.00 1.52 -0.63
N GLU A 87 9.06 1.24 0.67
CA GLU A 87 9.88 2.00 1.64
C GLU A 87 11.34 2.07 1.17
N LYS A 88 11.93 0.91 0.83
CA LYS A 88 13.29 0.85 0.30
C LYS A 88 13.45 1.65 -1.00
N ALA A 89 12.48 1.58 -1.92
CA ALA A 89 12.57 2.31 -3.18
C ALA A 89 12.48 3.84 -3.01
N PHE A 90 11.73 4.32 -2.02
CA PHE A 90 11.71 5.73 -1.66
C PHE A 90 13.01 6.17 -0.97
N GLU A 91 13.58 5.33 -0.12
CA GLU A 91 14.90 5.56 0.50
C GLU A 91 15.99 5.69 -0.59
N GLU A 92 16.04 4.74 -1.53
CA GLU A 92 16.97 4.82 -2.68
C GLU A 92 16.78 6.11 -3.50
N LEU A 93 15.54 6.57 -3.69
CA LEU A 93 15.30 7.85 -4.37
C LEU A 93 15.78 9.05 -3.54
N TYR A 94 15.57 9.03 -2.23
CA TYR A 94 16.03 10.07 -1.31
C TYR A 94 17.55 10.19 -1.31
N ASP A 95 18.25 9.07 -1.17
CA ASP A 95 19.72 9.00 -1.17
C ASP A 95 20.30 9.49 -2.50
N ASN A 96 19.62 9.18 -3.62
CA ASN A 96 20.05 9.69 -4.93
C ASN A 96 19.90 11.20 -5.07
N LEU A 97 18.92 11.82 -4.39
CA LEU A 97 18.67 13.26 -4.47
C LEU A 97 19.54 14.09 -3.53
N ILE A 98 19.94 13.54 -2.39
CA ILE A 98 20.78 14.21 -1.41
C ILE A 98 22.19 13.58 -1.45
N PRO A 99 23.16 14.21 -2.16
CA PRO A 99 24.55 13.80 -2.03
C PRO A 99 25.03 14.10 -0.60
N ASP A 100 25.81 13.17 -0.02
CA ASP A 100 26.56 13.37 1.23
C ASP A 100 27.38 14.68 1.24
#